data_AF-A0A7J3A3K8-F1
#
_entry.id   AF-A0A7J3A3K8-F1
#
_cell.length_a   1.000
_cell.length_b   1.000
_cell.length_c   1.000
_cell.angle_alpha   90.00
_cell.angle_beta   90.00
_cell.angle_gamma   90.00
#
_symmetry.space_group_name_H-M   'P 1'
#
loop_
_entity.id
_entity.type
_entity.pdbx_description
1 polymer ?
#
loop_
_entity_poly.entity_id
_entity_poly.type
_entity_poly.pdbx_seq_one_letter_code
_entity_poly.pdbx_strand_id
1 'polypeptide(L)'
;MQIFRPYIDWHMSAQVLDDRRLGKQRVEAKQVMMTILRKMGLIKDERRGWLNHPIVLMYYNGGRPYFKDLGGYFNACIEEWRRRGMRSQISLSDIEHLILGAGSAEGHPLTHVHEVEYRRVLILKEPEHYLKAFQREEIIEVFETEPVLISGVNSWIFRGSKLYESKLRKAMKIAKRLGIT
;
A
#
# COMPACT_ATOMS: atom_id res chain seq x y z
N MET A 1 6.57 -6.83 -4.04
CA MET A 1 6.23 -5.42 -4.18
C MET A 1 4.79 -5.24 -3.78
N GLN A 2 4.51 -4.46 -2.74
CA GLN A 2 3.17 -4.14 -2.30
C GLN A 2 3.11 -2.66 -1.91
N ILE A 3 1.96 -2.03 -2.12
CA ILE A 3 1.65 -0.72 -1.54
C ILE A 3 0.56 -0.93 -0.49
N PHE A 4 0.58 -0.19 0.61
CA PHE A 4 -0.46 -0.20 1.64
C PHE A 4 -1.05 1.19 1.76
N ARG A 5 -2.28 1.38 1.25
CA ARG A 5 -2.99 2.66 1.30
C ARG A 5 -4.34 2.49 1.98
N PRO A 6 -4.38 2.24 3.31
CA PRO A 6 -5.63 2.10 4.06
C PRO A 6 -6.47 3.40 4.08
N TYR A 7 -5.90 4.50 3.60
CA TYR A 7 -6.56 5.77 3.35
C TYR A 7 -6.17 6.33 1.98
N ILE A 8 -7.10 7.04 1.34
CA ILE A 8 -6.74 7.91 0.21
C ILE A 8 -5.68 8.94 0.66
N ASP A 9 -5.83 9.51 1.85
CA ASP A 9 -4.85 10.44 2.42
C ASP A 9 -3.49 9.76 2.67
N TRP A 10 -2.42 10.41 2.20
CA TRP A 10 -1.06 9.89 2.25
C TRP A 10 -0.51 9.83 3.68
N HIS A 11 -0.77 10.87 4.47
CA HIS A 11 -0.24 11.00 5.83
C HIS A 11 -0.97 10.04 6.77
N MET A 12 -2.30 9.94 6.68
CA MET A 12 -3.07 8.96 7.42
C MET A 12 -2.60 7.53 7.09
N SER A 13 -2.40 7.22 5.79
CA SER A 13 -1.86 5.93 5.37
C SER A 13 -0.49 5.65 5.98
N ALA A 14 0.43 6.62 5.99
CA ALA A 14 1.76 6.42 6.56
C ALA A 14 1.70 6.25 8.09
N GLN A 15 0.91 7.06 8.78
CA GLN A 15 0.83 7.11 10.24
C GLN A 15 0.34 5.80 10.86
N VAL A 16 -0.65 5.14 10.25
CA VAL A 16 -1.22 3.90 10.82
C VAL A 16 -0.31 2.67 10.64
N LEU A 17 0.66 2.71 9.73
CA LEU A 17 1.53 1.57 9.48
C LEU A 17 2.46 1.31 10.66
N ASP A 18 2.66 0.04 11.01
CA ASP A 18 3.77 -0.38 11.88
C ASP A 18 5.13 -0.10 11.19
N ASP A 19 6.19 0.04 11.99
CA ASP A 19 7.51 0.42 11.51
C ASP A 19 8.04 -0.52 10.41
N ARG A 20 7.79 -1.82 10.53
CA ARG A 20 8.26 -2.79 9.53
C ARG A 20 7.61 -2.53 8.16
N ARG A 21 6.31 -2.23 8.13
CA ARG A 21 5.60 -1.94 6.87
C ARG A 21 5.92 -0.55 6.37
N LEU A 22 5.90 0.47 7.22
CA LEU A 22 6.30 1.83 6.87
C LEU A 22 7.71 1.87 6.23
N GLY A 23 8.68 1.17 6.83
CA GLY A 23 10.03 1.08 6.32
C GLY A 23 10.10 0.48 4.91
N LYS A 24 9.27 -0.54 4.63
CA LYS A 24 9.15 -1.13 3.29
C LYS A 24 8.49 -0.21 2.29
N GLN A 25 7.46 0.53 2.69
CA GLN A 25 6.69 1.39 1.79
C GLN A 25 7.54 2.49 1.14
N ARG A 26 8.54 3.03 1.85
CA ARG A 26 9.54 3.94 1.27
C ARG A 26 10.29 3.31 0.09
N VAL A 27 10.70 2.05 0.21
CA VAL A 27 11.42 1.33 -0.85
C VAL A 27 10.46 0.92 -1.97
N GLU A 28 9.32 0.34 -1.62
CA GLU A 28 8.37 -0.23 -2.58
C GLU A 28 7.69 0.86 -3.43
N ALA A 29 7.37 2.04 -2.88
CA ALA A 29 6.82 3.16 -3.65
C ALA A 29 7.81 3.64 -4.72
N LYS A 30 9.08 3.83 -4.37
CA LYS A 30 10.13 4.14 -5.35
C LYS A 30 10.28 3.05 -6.40
N GLN A 31 10.27 1.78 -5.99
CA GLN A 31 10.35 0.65 -6.93
C GLN A 31 9.18 0.63 -7.91
N VAL A 32 7.95 0.87 -7.47
CA VAL A 32 6.78 0.98 -8.37
C VAL A 32 7.03 2.07 -9.41
N MET A 33 7.43 3.28 -8.98
CA MET A 33 7.70 4.39 -9.90
C MET A 33 8.80 4.05 -10.91
N MET A 34 9.92 3.48 -10.45
CA MET A 34 10.99 3.06 -11.35
C MET A 34 10.55 1.97 -12.33
N THR A 35 9.72 1.01 -11.90
CA THR A 35 9.22 -0.05 -12.77
C THR A 35 8.24 0.51 -13.82
N ILE A 36 7.43 1.51 -13.46
CA ILE A 36 6.60 2.25 -14.41
C ILE A 36 7.49 2.96 -15.45
N LEU A 37 8.52 3.69 -15.02
CA LEU A 37 9.45 4.37 -15.93
C LEU A 37 10.18 3.39 -16.88
N ARG A 38 10.56 2.20 -16.39
CA ARG A 38 11.07 1.11 -17.24
C ARG A 38 10.04 0.63 -18.24
N LYS A 39 8.78 0.45 -17.81
CA LYS A 39 7.68 0.04 -18.69
C LYS A 39 7.43 1.06 -19.82
N MET A 40 7.66 2.34 -19.54
CA MET A 40 7.59 3.44 -20.52
C MET A 40 8.85 3.57 -21.39
N GLY A 41 9.89 2.75 -21.18
CA GLY A 41 11.15 2.82 -21.91
C GLY A 41 12.06 3.99 -21.54
N LEU A 42 11.76 4.69 -20.44
CA LEU A 42 12.51 5.87 -19.97
C LEU A 42 13.72 5.49 -19.13
N ILE A 43 13.67 4.33 -18.46
CA ILE A 43 14.85 3.71 -17.84
C ILE A 43 15.24 2.50 -18.70
N LYS A 44 16.45 2.52 -19.24
CA LYS A 44 17.01 1.46 -20.07
C LYS A 44 18.07 0.69 -19.27
N ASP A 45 17.62 -0.33 -18.56
CA ASP A 45 18.48 -1.33 -17.91
C ASP A 45 18.00 -2.75 -18.25
N GLU A 46 18.77 -3.77 -17.91
CA GLU A 46 18.42 -5.18 -18.19
C GLU A 46 17.29 -5.70 -17.27
N ARG A 47 16.80 -4.89 -16.33
CA ARG A 47 15.85 -5.32 -15.30
C ARG A 47 14.43 -5.32 -15.85
N ARG A 48 13.99 -6.48 -16.35
CA ARG A 48 12.61 -6.67 -16.86
C ARG A 48 11.61 -7.20 -15.82
N GLY A 49 12.05 -7.42 -14.58
CA GLY A 49 11.19 -7.94 -13.53
C GLY A 49 10.02 -7.00 -13.20
N TRP A 50 8.84 -7.56 -12.92
CA TRP A 50 7.69 -6.88 -12.33
C TRP A 50 6.95 -5.85 -13.22
N LEU A 51 7.27 -5.73 -14.50
CA LEU A 51 6.59 -4.80 -15.44
C LEU A 51 5.08 -5.05 -15.57
N ASN A 52 4.64 -6.28 -15.30
CA ASN A 52 3.24 -6.69 -15.32
C ASN A 52 2.71 -7.00 -13.90
N HIS A 53 3.42 -6.55 -12.86
CA HIS A 53 2.94 -6.70 -11.50
C HIS A 53 1.64 -5.88 -11.33
N PRO A 54 0.59 -6.40 -10.70
CA PRO A 54 -0.71 -5.72 -10.66
C PRO A 54 -0.68 -4.30 -10.08
N ILE A 55 0.09 -4.08 -9.00
CA ILE A 55 0.27 -2.73 -8.43
C ILE A 55 0.96 -1.79 -9.42
N VAL A 56 1.93 -2.27 -10.20
CA VAL A 56 2.59 -1.47 -11.24
C VAL A 56 1.58 -1.09 -12.32
N LEU A 57 0.76 -2.04 -12.77
CA LEU A 57 -0.26 -1.79 -13.79
C LEU A 57 -1.34 -0.82 -13.30
N MET A 58 -1.78 -0.95 -12.04
CA MET A 58 -2.75 -0.07 -11.40
C MET A 58 -2.27 1.39 -11.42
N TYR A 59 -1.02 1.63 -11.01
CA TYR A 59 -0.45 2.99 -11.02
C TYR A 59 0.05 3.45 -12.39
N TYR A 60 0.35 2.52 -13.32
CA TYR A 60 0.69 2.84 -14.70
C TYR A 60 -0.51 3.39 -15.48
N ASN A 61 -1.73 2.96 -15.12
CA ASN A 61 -2.98 3.53 -15.61
C ASN A 61 -3.02 3.66 -17.15
N GLY A 62 -2.75 2.55 -17.83
CA GLY A 62 -2.82 2.48 -19.29
C GLY A 62 -1.85 3.40 -20.05
N GLY A 63 -0.74 3.81 -19.43
CA GLY A 63 0.21 4.76 -20.04
C GLY A 63 0.11 6.18 -19.52
N ARG A 64 -0.79 6.45 -18.56
CA ARG A 64 -0.97 7.76 -17.93
C ARG A 64 -0.74 7.64 -16.42
N PRO A 65 0.52 7.49 -15.97
CA PRO A 65 0.80 7.07 -14.61
C PRO A 65 0.38 8.10 -13.56
N TYR A 66 0.00 7.62 -12.37
CA TYR A 66 -0.30 8.46 -11.21
C TYR A 66 0.96 8.75 -10.38
N PHE A 67 1.98 9.37 -10.99
CA PHE A 67 3.24 9.65 -10.30
C PHE A 67 3.10 10.66 -9.16
N LYS A 68 2.27 11.69 -9.32
CA LYS A 68 2.02 12.67 -8.25
C LYS A 68 1.48 11.99 -6.98
N ASP A 69 0.52 11.08 -7.12
CA ASP A 69 -0.03 10.32 -5.98
C ASP A 69 1.00 9.39 -5.33
N LEU A 70 1.77 8.62 -6.12
CA LEU A 70 2.84 7.78 -5.58
C LEU A 70 3.96 8.58 -4.92
N GLY A 71 4.34 9.72 -5.50
CA GLY A 71 5.35 10.62 -4.96
C GLY A 71 4.90 11.25 -3.64
N GLY A 72 3.65 11.70 -3.58
CA GLY A 72 3.03 12.21 -2.37
C GLY A 72 3.03 11.17 -1.24
N TYR A 73 2.60 9.94 -1.54
CA TYR A 73 2.64 8.85 -0.57
C TYR A 73 4.06 8.46 -0.14
N PHE A 74 5.01 8.42 -1.08
CA PHE A 74 6.42 8.18 -0.76
C PHE A 74 6.94 9.24 0.23
N ASN A 75 6.64 10.52 0.00
CA ASN A 75 7.05 11.62 0.86
C ASN A 75 6.42 11.51 2.25
N ALA A 76 5.12 11.22 2.35
CA ALA A 76 4.44 11.00 3.62
C ALA A 76 5.07 9.84 4.42
N CYS A 77 5.45 8.75 3.74
CA CYS A 77 6.15 7.64 4.38
C CYS A 77 7.56 8.02 4.88
N ILE A 78 8.30 8.85 4.14
CA ILE A 78 9.61 9.36 4.55
C ILE A 78 9.48 10.29 5.75
N GLU A 79 8.51 11.19 5.74
CA GLU A 79 8.22 12.11 6.81
C GLU A 79 7.85 11.37 8.09
N GLU A 80 6.89 10.45 8.02
CA GLU A 80 6.47 9.66 9.17
C GLU A 80 7.62 8.81 9.73
N TRP A 81 8.46 8.24 8.85
CA TRP A 81 9.65 7.49 9.27
C TRP A 81 10.63 8.36 10.06
N ARG A 82 10.88 9.59 9.59
CA ARG A 82 11.75 10.56 10.28
C ARG A 82 11.12 11.04 11.58
N ARG A 83 9.80 11.28 11.60
CA ARG A 83 9.04 11.68 12.79
C ARG A 83 9.17 10.66 13.92
N ARG A 84 9.27 9.36 13.59
CA ARG A 84 9.54 8.27 14.54
C ARG A 84 11.02 8.14 14.95
N GLY A 85 11.86 9.10 14.60
CA GLY A 85 13.28 9.14 14.98
C GLY A 85 14.20 8.28 14.11
N MET A 86 13.70 7.73 12.99
CA MET A 86 14.49 6.83 12.14
C MET A 86 15.14 7.57 10.98
N ARG A 87 16.38 7.18 10.63
CA ARG A 87 17.12 7.78 9.50
C ARG A 87 16.63 7.21 8.17
N SER A 88 16.58 8.04 7.12
CA SER A 88 16.30 7.61 5.74
C SER A 88 17.24 8.31 4.76
N GLN A 89 17.89 7.52 3.91
CA GLN A 89 18.74 7.98 2.80
C GLN A 89 18.07 7.83 1.43
N ILE A 90 16.88 7.23 1.37
CA ILE A 90 16.15 7.02 0.11
C ILE A 90 15.52 8.35 -0.31
N SER A 91 15.70 8.71 -1.57
CA SER A 91 15.09 9.87 -2.24
C SER A 91 14.57 9.48 -3.64
N LEU A 92 13.83 10.38 -4.29
CA LEU A 92 13.42 10.26 -5.70
C LEU A 92 14.29 11.09 -6.66
N SER A 93 15.31 11.78 -6.16
CA SER A 93 16.11 12.75 -6.94
C SER A 93 16.75 12.15 -8.19
N ASP A 94 17.10 10.87 -8.16
CA ASP A 94 17.67 10.12 -9.29
C ASP A 94 16.66 9.85 -10.41
N ILE A 95 15.35 9.95 -10.14
CA ILE A 95 14.27 9.66 -11.11
C ILE A 95 13.29 10.83 -11.29
N GLU A 96 13.46 11.93 -10.56
CA GLU A 96 12.55 13.07 -10.56
C GLU A 96 12.41 13.70 -11.95
N HIS A 97 13.52 13.92 -12.65
CA HIS A 97 13.51 14.44 -14.02
C HIS A 97 12.73 13.54 -15.00
N LEU A 98 12.78 12.22 -14.82
CA LEU A 98 12.02 11.27 -15.65
C LEU A 98 10.53 11.31 -15.32
N ILE A 99 10.17 11.42 -14.03
CA ILE A 99 8.80 11.57 -13.58
C ILE A 99 8.18 12.86 -14.15
N LEU A 100 8.91 13.97 -14.08
CA LEU A 100 8.48 15.25 -14.64
C LEU A 100 8.29 15.17 -16.16
N GLY A 101 9.25 14.58 -16.88
CA GLY A 101 9.17 14.43 -18.34
C GLY A 101 8.06 13.48 -18.82
N ALA A 102 7.76 12.44 -18.04
CA ALA A 102 6.68 11.49 -18.34
C ALA A 102 5.27 12.08 -18.12
N GLY A 103 5.17 13.10 -17.26
CA GLY A 103 3.90 13.63 -16.79
C GLY A 103 3.18 12.69 -15.81
N SER A 104 2.14 13.21 -15.16
CA SER A 104 1.29 12.45 -14.23
C SER A 104 -0.17 12.71 -14.57
N ALA A 105 -0.98 11.65 -14.57
CA ALA A 105 -2.43 11.81 -14.48
C ALA A 105 -2.80 12.50 -13.16
N GLU A 106 -3.91 13.22 -13.18
CA GLU A 106 -4.53 13.80 -11.98
C GLU A 106 -5.28 12.73 -11.19
N GLY A 107 -5.40 12.90 -9.87
CA GLY A 107 -6.08 11.97 -8.97
C GLY A 107 -5.24 10.73 -8.58
N HIS A 108 -5.92 9.63 -8.29
CA HIS A 108 -5.34 8.39 -7.76
C HIS A 108 -6.14 7.14 -8.20
N PRO A 109 -5.56 5.93 -8.17
CA PRO A 109 -6.27 4.72 -8.58
C PRO A 109 -7.19 4.12 -7.50
N LEU A 110 -7.16 4.66 -6.27
CA LEU A 110 -7.84 4.08 -5.11
C LEU A 110 -9.34 4.39 -5.10
N THR A 111 -10.11 3.42 -4.62
CA THR A 111 -11.53 3.56 -4.27
C THR A 111 -11.72 3.17 -2.81
N HIS A 112 -12.92 3.40 -2.25
CA HIS A 112 -13.20 2.96 -0.88
C HIS A 112 -13.01 1.44 -0.68
N VAL A 113 -13.35 0.62 -1.69
CA VAL A 113 -13.09 -0.84 -1.65
C VAL A 113 -11.59 -1.14 -1.48
N HIS A 114 -10.71 -0.32 -2.06
CA HIS A 114 -9.27 -0.48 -1.84
C HIS A 114 -8.89 -0.19 -0.38
N GLU A 115 -9.43 0.87 0.22
CA GLU A 115 -9.15 1.22 1.61
C GLU A 115 -9.53 0.06 2.55
N VAL A 116 -10.76 -0.47 2.41
CA VAL A 116 -11.25 -1.62 3.18
C VAL A 116 -10.33 -2.84 3.00
N GLU A 117 -9.94 -3.16 1.77
CA GLU A 117 -9.08 -4.32 1.51
C GLU A 117 -7.64 -4.13 2.00
N TYR A 118 -7.11 -2.90 1.99
CA TYR A 118 -5.82 -2.63 2.64
C TYR A 118 -5.92 -2.78 4.15
N ARG A 119 -6.96 -2.24 4.80
CA ARG A 119 -7.21 -2.41 6.24
C ARG A 119 -7.35 -3.89 6.60
N ARG A 120 -8.14 -4.65 5.83
CA ARG A 120 -8.27 -6.11 5.95
C ARG A 120 -6.92 -6.81 5.89
N VAL A 121 -6.11 -6.54 4.86
CA VAL A 121 -4.79 -7.15 4.71
C VAL A 121 -3.87 -6.79 5.88
N LEU A 122 -3.89 -5.55 6.36
CA LEU A 122 -3.08 -5.09 7.49
C LEU A 122 -3.50 -5.78 8.79
N ILE A 123 -4.80 -5.81 9.12
CA ILE A 123 -5.37 -6.53 10.29
C ILE A 123 -4.99 -8.02 10.25
N LEU A 124 -5.14 -8.70 9.11
CA LEU A 124 -4.80 -10.12 8.99
C LEU A 124 -3.28 -10.40 9.09
N LYS A 125 -2.47 -9.38 8.87
CA LYS A 125 -1.02 -9.46 8.90
C LYS A 125 -0.44 -9.11 10.27
N GLU A 126 -1.04 -8.17 11.01
CA GLU A 126 -0.65 -7.83 12.38
C GLU A 126 -1.83 -7.29 13.21
N PRO A 127 -2.72 -8.17 13.72
CA PRO A 127 -3.98 -7.74 14.33
C PRO A 127 -3.79 -6.90 15.60
N GLU A 128 -2.75 -7.13 16.41
CA GLU A 128 -2.59 -6.38 17.67
C GLU A 128 -2.28 -4.91 17.45
N HIS A 129 -1.47 -4.60 16.44
CA HIS A 129 -1.21 -3.23 16.01
C HIS A 129 -2.44 -2.61 15.35
N TYR A 130 -2.98 -3.25 14.30
CA TYR A 130 -3.97 -2.60 13.43
C TYR A 130 -5.36 -2.46 14.05
N LEU A 131 -5.75 -3.33 14.99
CA LEU A 131 -7.00 -3.16 15.74
C LEU A 131 -6.95 -1.99 16.74
N LYS A 132 -5.76 -1.48 17.06
CA LYS A 132 -5.59 -0.28 17.88
C LYS A 132 -5.37 0.98 17.04
N ALA A 133 -4.93 0.82 15.79
CA ALA A 133 -4.58 1.91 14.90
C ALA A 133 -5.78 2.44 14.09
N PHE A 134 -6.74 1.58 13.75
CA PHE A 134 -7.95 1.96 12.99
C PHE A 134 -9.09 2.37 13.91
N GLN A 135 -10.01 3.19 13.38
CA GLN A 135 -11.25 3.54 14.07
C GLN A 135 -12.15 2.31 14.21
N ARG A 136 -13.03 2.35 15.20
CA ARG A 136 -13.89 1.20 15.51
C ARG A 136 -14.78 0.84 14.32
N GLU A 137 -15.34 1.85 13.66
CA GLU A 137 -16.26 1.73 12.54
C GLU A 137 -15.55 1.08 11.33
N GLU A 138 -14.29 1.44 11.09
CA GLU A 138 -13.47 0.87 10.01
C GLU A 138 -13.13 -0.60 10.26
N ILE A 139 -12.93 -0.97 11.53
CA ILE A 139 -12.68 -2.36 11.92
C ILE A 139 -13.95 -3.19 11.77
N ILE A 140 -15.09 -2.65 12.21
CA ILE A 140 -16.41 -3.29 12.04
C ILE A 140 -16.69 -3.51 10.55
N GLU A 141 -16.52 -2.50 9.72
CA GLU A 141 -16.70 -2.60 8.27
C GLU A 141 -15.86 -3.73 7.66
N VAL A 142 -14.58 -3.85 8.04
CA VAL A 142 -13.73 -4.95 7.58
C VAL A 142 -14.30 -6.32 7.96
N PHE A 143 -14.87 -6.47 9.16
CA PHE A 143 -15.42 -7.75 9.61
C PHE A 143 -16.82 -8.06 9.08
N GLU A 144 -17.61 -7.04 8.75
CA GLU A 144 -18.98 -7.20 8.25
C GLU A 144 -19.07 -7.28 6.72
N THR A 145 -18.00 -6.89 6.01
CA THR A 145 -17.92 -6.99 4.55
C THR A 145 -17.15 -8.23 4.10
N GLU A 146 -17.67 -8.91 3.06
CA GLU A 146 -16.96 -9.98 2.39
C GLU A 146 -15.73 -9.44 1.63
N PRO A 147 -14.60 -10.17 1.61
CA PRO A 147 -13.40 -9.71 0.92
C PRO A 147 -13.62 -9.61 -0.59
N VAL A 148 -13.21 -8.50 -1.19
CA VAL A 148 -13.26 -8.29 -2.64
C VAL A 148 -11.87 -8.48 -3.25
N LEU A 149 -11.72 -9.36 -4.23
CA LEU A 149 -10.41 -9.60 -4.87
C LEU A 149 -9.90 -8.36 -5.60
N ILE A 150 -8.78 -7.82 -5.12
CA ILE A 150 -8.00 -6.77 -5.79
C ILE A 150 -6.60 -7.32 -6.07
N SER A 151 -6.30 -7.47 -7.36
CA SER A 151 -5.01 -8.01 -7.81
C SER A 151 -3.86 -7.14 -7.32
N GLY A 152 -2.86 -7.75 -6.70
CA GLY A 152 -1.71 -7.04 -6.10
C GLY A 152 -1.93 -6.53 -4.67
N VAL A 153 -3.16 -6.54 -4.16
CA VAL A 153 -3.48 -6.14 -2.77
C VAL A 153 -3.68 -7.38 -1.91
N ASN A 154 -4.66 -8.21 -2.25
CA ASN A 154 -5.15 -9.27 -1.37
C ASN A 154 -5.28 -10.63 -2.05
N SER A 155 -4.73 -10.83 -3.26
CA SER A 155 -4.90 -12.07 -4.03
C SER A 155 -4.51 -13.35 -3.26
N TRP A 156 -3.63 -13.26 -2.26
CA TRP A 156 -3.25 -14.38 -1.42
C TRP A 156 -4.39 -14.89 -0.51
N ILE A 157 -5.37 -14.04 -0.19
CA ILE A 157 -6.57 -14.41 0.59
C ILE A 157 -7.36 -15.49 -0.16
N PHE A 158 -7.50 -15.33 -1.48
CA PHE A 158 -8.31 -16.19 -2.33
C PHE A 158 -7.59 -17.46 -2.82
N ARG A 159 -6.27 -17.57 -2.59
CA ARG A 159 -5.48 -18.74 -2.98
C ARG A 159 -5.53 -19.88 -1.96
N GLY A 160 -6.05 -19.64 -0.75
CA GLY A 160 -6.14 -20.67 0.29
C GLY A 160 -7.10 -20.32 1.41
N SER A 161 -8.31 -20.89 1.35
CA SER A 161 -9.40 -20.65 2.32
C SER A 161 -8.97 -20.85 3.77
N LYS A 162 -8.27 -21.95 4.06
CA LYS A 162 -7.79 -22.28 5.42
C LYS A 162 -6.87 -21.22 6.02
N LEU A 163 -5.99 -20.61 5.21
CA LEU A 163 -5.06 -19.59 5.69
C LEU A 163 -5.78 -18.29 6.03
N TYR A 164 -6.71 -17.88 5.16
CA TYR A 164 -7.54 -16.71 5.41
C TYR A 164 -8.40 -16.89 6.66
N GLU A 165 -9.14 -17.98 6.76
CA GLU A 165 -9.99 -18.28 7.91
C GLU A 165 -9.21 -18.31 9.22
N SER A 166 -8.02 -18.92 9.21
CA SER A 166 -7.15 -18.98 10.39
C SER A 166 -6.72 -17.58 10.86
N LYS A 167 -6.31 -16.71 9.92
CA LYS A 167 -5.94 -15.33 10.21
C LYS A 167 -7.12 -14.49 10.68
N LEU A 168 -8.29 -14.67 10.05
CA LEU A 168 -9.52 -13.99 10.40
C LEU A 168 -9.97 -14.36 11.83
N ARG A 169 -10.02 -15.66 12.14
CA ARG A 169 -10.32 -16.16 13.50
C ARG A 169 -9.39 -15.56 14.55
N LYS A 170 -8.09 -15.47 14.26
CA LYS A 170 -7.12 -14.83 15.15
C LYS A 170 -7.43 -13.35 15.36
N ALA A 171 -7.70 -12.60 14.29
CA ALA A 171 -8.04 -11.18 14.36
C ALA A 171 -9.32 -10.94 15.18
N MET A 172 -10.38 -11.71 14.92
CA MET A 172 -11.65 -11.61 15.67
C MET A 172 -11.49 -11.92 17.16
N LYS A 173 -10.68 -12.94 17.51
CA LYS A 173 -10.39 -13.25 18.94
C LYS A 173 -9.74 -12.07 19.65
N ILE A 174 -8.82 -11.37 18.97
CA ILE A 174 -8.15 -10.19 19.52
C ILE A 174 -9.14 -9.01 19.61
N ALA A 175 -9.95 -8.79 18.58
CA ALA A 175 -10.97 -7.74 18.58
C ALA A 175 -11.95 -7.88 19.75
N LYS A 176 -12.42 -9.11 20.02
CA LYS A 176 -13.25 -9.42 21.19
C LYS A 176 -12.56 -9.13 22.51
N ARG A 177 -11.27 -9.48 22.64
CA ARG A 177 -10.46 -9.17 23.83
C ARG A 177 -10.31 -7.65 24.06
N LEU A 178 -10.31 -6.87 22.98
CA LEU A 178 -10.22 -5.40 23.03
C LEU A 178 -11.59 -4.71 23.17
N GLY A 179 -12.70 -5.45 23.23
CA GLY A 179 -14.05 -4.89 23.36
C GLY A 179 -14.57 -4.18 22.09
N ILE A 180 -13.98 -4.48 20.93
CA ILE A 180 -14.38 -3.87 19.65
C ILE A 180 -15.65 -4.54 19.11
N THR A 181 -15.68 -5.87 19.21
CA THR A 181 -16.75 -6.79 18.75
C THR A 181 -17.25 -7.66 19.89
#